data_AF-A0A852IET9-F1
#
_entry.id   AF-A0A852IET9-F1
#
_cell.length_a   1.000
_cell.length_b   1.000
_cell.length_c   1.000
_cell.angle_alpha   90.00
_cell.angle_beta   90.00
_cell.angle_gamma   90.00
#
_symmetry.space_group_name_H-M   'P 1'
#
loop_
_entity.id
_entity.type
_entity.pdbx_description
1 polymer ?
#
loop_
_entity_poly.entity_id
_entity_poly.type
_entity_poly.pdbx_seq_one_letter_code
_entity_poly.pdbx_strand_id
1 'polypeptide(L)'
;RHPLFGRNVPLSSGSGFIMSDSGLIVTNAHVVSSTNAISGRQQLKVQLQNGDTYEATIKDIDKKSDIATIKIHPKVSDINRRMIFFGNCISKKLPVLLLGHSADLRPGEFVVAIGSPFALQNTVTTGIVSTAQRDGKELGLRDSDMDYIQTDAIINV
;
A
#
# COMPACT_ATOMS: atom_id res chain seq x y z
N ARG A 1 -8.82 -15.66 -15.50
CA ARG A 1 -9.15 -15.11 -16.84
C ARG A 1 -10.66 -15.21 -17.00
N HIS A 2 -11.37 -14.11 -17.28
CA HIS A 2 -12.81 -14.18 -17.56
C HIS A 2 -13.02 -14.67 -19.01
N PRO A 3 -13.91 -15.63 -19.28
CA PRO A 3 -13.99 -16.31 -20.58
C PRO A 3 -14.50 -15.41 -21.73
N LEU A 4 -15.14 -14.28 -21.44
CA LEU A 4 -15.71 -13.38 -22.46
C LEU A 4 -14.87 -12.12 -22.75
N PHE A 5 -13.93 -11.78 -21.87
CA PHE A 5 -13.07 -10.62 -22.04
C PHE A 5 -11.69 -11.02 -21.55
N GLY A 6 -10.69 -11.08 -22.44
CA GLY A 6 -9.30 -11.45 -22.15
C GLY A 6 -8.55 -10.50 -21.20
N ARG A 7 -9.26 -9.75 -20.35
CA ARG A 7 -8.72 -8.84 -19.34
C ARG A 7 -8.23 -9.67 -18.15
N ASN A 8 -6.97 -9.45 -17.76
CA ASN A 8 -6.46 -9.94 -16.49
C ASN A 8 -7.24 -9.24 -15.38
N VAL A 9 -8.12 -9.97 -14.71
CA VAL A 9 -8.77 -9.51 -13.49
C VAL A 9 -7.73 -9.65 -12.37
N PRO A 10 -7.40 -8.58 -11.64
CA PRO A 10 -6.56 -8.69 -10.46
C PRO A 10 -7.19 -9.70 -9.50
N LEU A 11 -6.43 -10.74 -9.13
CA LEU A 11 -6.89 -11.77 -8.19
C LEU A 11 -6.93 -11.25 -6.74
N SER A 12 -6.20 -10.17 -6.48
CA SER A 12 -6.12 -9.46 -5.21
C SER A 12 -5.85 -7.98 -5.51
N SER A 13 -6.41 -7.09 -4.71
CA SER A 13 -6.15 -5.65 -4.74
C SER A 13 -6.04 -5.14 -3.31
N GLY A 14 -5.23 -4.11 -3.12
CA GLY A 14 -5.05 -3.46 -1.83
C GLY A 14 -4.38 -2.10 -2.02
N SER A 15 -3.99 -1.51 -0.90
CA SER A 15 -3.32 -0.21 -0.84
C SER A 15 -1.99 -0.32 -0.13
N GLY A 16 -1.14 0.69 -0.28
CA GLY A 16 0.14 0.76 0.39
C GLY A 16 0.74 2.16 0.31
N PHE A 17 1.77 2.40 1.12
CA PHE A 17 2.44 3.69 1.21
C PHE A 17 3.91 3.57 0.83
N ILE A 18 4.41 4.53 0.04
CA ILE A 18 5.84 4.60 -0.30
C ILE A 18 6.60 5.15 0.91
N MET A 19 7.52 4.36 1.46
CA MET A 19 8.31 4.70 2.66
C MET A 19 9.72 5.21 2.37
N SER A 20 10.20 5.09 1.11
CA SER A 20 11.50 5.64 0.73
C SER A 20 11.56 6.08 -0.73
N ASP A 21 12.46 7.01 -1.01
CA ASP A 21 12.74 7.54 -2.36
C ASP A 21 13.20 6.46 -3.34
N SER A 22 13.83 5.41 -2.83
CA SER A 22 14.25 4.27 -3.61
C SER A 22 13.07 3.44 -4.11
N GLY A 23 11.84 3.67 -3.62
CA GLY A 23 10.62 2.98 -4.04
C GLY A 23 10.19 1.82 -3.16
N LEU A 24 10.61 1.79 -1.89
CA LEU A 24 10.10 0.81 -0.92
C LEU A 24 8.66 1.17 -0.55
N ILE A 25 7.77 0.19 -0.54
CA ILE A 25 6.35 0.33 -0.21
C ILE A 25 6.01 -0.65 0.91
N VAL A 26 5.22 -0.20 1.88
CA VAL A 26 4.61 -1.05 2.91
C VAL A 26 3.15 -1.28 2.56
N THR A 27 2.68 -2.52 2.73
CA THR A 27 1.31 -2.97 2.50
C THR A 27 0.99 -4.15 3.41
N ASN A 28 -0.23 -4.70 3.32
CA ASN A 28 -0.60 -5.89 4.06
C ASN A 28 -0.04 -7.17 3.43
N ALA A 29 0.36 -8.13 4.27
CA ALA A 29 0.89 -9.42 3.81
C ALA A 29 -0.16 -10.23 3.03
N HIS A 30 -1.42 -10.21 3.46
CA HIS A 30 -2.49 -10.92 2.77
C HIS A 30 -2.78 -10.37 1.36
N VAL A 31 -2.56 -9.07 1.12
CA VAL A 31 -2.75 -8.44 -0.20
C VAL A 31 -1.79 -9.05 -1.22
N VAL A 32 -0.52 -9.22 -0.84
CA VAL A 32 0.54 -9.74 -1.72
C VAL A 32 0.63 -11.27 -1.74
N SER A 33 0.11 -11.94 -0.71
CA SER A 33 0.12 -13.41 -0.62
C SER A 33 -0.98 -14.05 -1.47
N SER A 34 -2.11 -13.35 -1.67
CA SER A 34 -3.28 -13.84 -2.42
C SER A 34 -3.08 -13.90 -3.95
N THR A 35 -1.97 -13.37 -4.46
CA THR A 35 -1.65 -13.49 -5.89
C THR A 35 -1.22 -14.91 -6.24
N ASN A 36 -2.19 -15.76 -6.62
CA ASN A 36 -1.95 -17.11 -7.14
C ASN A 36 -1.03 -17.06 -8.37
N ALA A 37 0.13 -17.70 -8.26
CA ALA A 37 1.10 -17.88 -9.33
C ALA A 37 0.60 -18.93 -10.33
N ILE A 38 -0.42 -18.62 -11.13
CA ILE A 38 -0.96 -19.53 -12.16
C ILE A 38 0.08 -19.84 -13.26
N SER A 39 1.24 -19.17 -13.27
CA SER A 39 2.33 -19.43 -14.24
C SER A 39 3.74 -19.24 -13.65
N GLY A 40 3.92 -19.44 -12.33
CA GLY A 40 5.24 -19.36 -11.70
C GLY A 40 5.88 -17.96 -11.65
N ARG A 41 5.17 -16.92 -12.08
CA ARG A 41 5.57 -15.51 -11.94
C ARG A 41 4.46 -14.74 -11.24
N GLN A 42 4.70 -14.38 -9.99
CA GLN A 42 3.84 -13.48 -9.22
C GLN A 42 4.03 -12.06 -9.78
N GLN A 43 3.11 -11.61 -10.64
CA GLN A 43 3.18 -10.25 -11.20
C GLN A 43 2.47 -9.28 -10.26
N LEU A 44 3.23 -8.56 -9.44
CA LEU A 44 2.71 -7.43 -8.68
C LEU A 44 2.85 -6.16 -9.51
N LYS A 45 1.76 -5.41 -9.61
CA LYS A 45 1.73 -4.09 -10.23
C LYS A 45 1.26 -3.07 -9.20
N VAL A 46 1.94 -1.93 -9.16
CA VAL A 46 1.58 -0.80 -8.32
C VAL A 46 1.16 0.33 -9.24
N GLN A 47 -0.03 0.88 -9.01
CA GLN A 47 -0.51 2.08 -9.68
C GLN A 47 -0.46 3.23 -8.68
N LEU A 48 0.24 4.30 -9.02
CA LEU A 48 0.27 5.52 -8.21
C LEU A 48 -0.98 6.38 -8.48
N GLN A 49 -1.28 7.29 -7.56
CA GLN A 49 -2.43 8.21 -7.67
C GLN A 49 -2.41 9.07 -8.95
N ASN A 50 -1.22 9.33 -9.52
CA ASN A 50 -1.07 10.07 -10.77
C ASN A 50 -1.31 9.22 -12.04
N GLY A 51 -1.62 7.93 -11.89
CA GLY A 51 -1.86 6.98 -12.97
C GLY A 51 -0.64 6.15 -13.39
N ASP A 52 0.58 6.51 -12.95
CA ASP A 52 1.80 5.78 -13.30
C ASP A 52 1.75 4.34 -12.77
N THR A 53 2.19 3.38 -13.58
CA THR A 53 2.16 1.95 -13.21
C THR A 53 3.56 1.35 -13.23
N TYR A 54 3.93 0.71 -12.13
CA TYR A 54 5.23 0.07 -11.92
C TYR A 54 5.09 -1.43 -11.70
N GLU A 55 6.10 -2.18 -12.11
CA GLU A 55 6.27 -3.56 -11.64
C GLU A 55 6.90 -3.53 -10.26
N ALA A 56 6.41 -4.39 -9.37
CA ALA A 56 6.89 -4.52 -8.02
C ALA A 56 7.42 -5.92 -7.74
N THR A 57 8.45 -6.00 -6.89
CA THR A 57 8.94 -7.25 -6.31
C THR A 57 8.69 -7.26 -4.82
N ILE A 58 8.35 -8.42 -4.28
CA ILE A 58 8.24 -8.61 -2.83
C ILE A 58 9.67 -8.60 -2.24
N LYS A 59 9.84 -7.90 -1.11
CA LYS A 59 11.09 -7.86 -0.36
C LYS A 59 10.99 -8.71 0.89
N ASP A 60 10.04 -8.40 1.77
CA ASP A 60 9.81 -9.12 3.03
C ASP A 60 8.31 -9.32 3.26
N ILE A 61 7.97 -10.40 3.97
CA ILE A 61 6.61 -10.70 4.40
C ILE A 61 6.67 -11.19 5.84
N ASP A 62 5.97 -10.50 6.74
CA ASP A 62 5.64 -10.99 8.07
C ASP A 62 4.14 -11.29 8.13
N LYS A 63 3.80 -12.58 8.12
CA LYS A 63 2.41 -13.05 8.18
C LYS A 63 1.80 -12.87 9.57
N LYS A 64 2.59 -12.79 10.64
CA LYS A 64 2.06 -12.67 12.02
C LYS A 64 1.50 -11.28 12.26
N SER A 65 2.21 -10.24 11.83
CA SER A 65 1.75 -8.84 11.89
C SER A 65 0.91 -8.41 10.68
N ASP A 66 0.74 -9.29 9.68
CA ASP A 66 0.11 -9.00 8.40
C ASP A 66 0.78 -7.82 7.65
N ILE A 67 2.11 -7.69 7.73
CA ILE A 67 2.90 -6.63 7.07
C ILE A 67 3.76 -7.23 5.96
N ALA A 68 3.81 -6.56 4.81
CA ALA A 68 4.75 -6.86 3.74
C ALA A 68 5.41 -5.60 3.19
N THR A 69 6.66 -5.76 2.74
CA THR A 69 7.38 -4.74 2.00
C THR A 69 7.52 -5.18 0.54
N ILE A 70 7.22 -4.25 -0.38
CA ILE A 70 7.44 -4.45 -1.81
C ILE A 70 8.30 -3.31 -2.37
N LYS A 71 8.89 -3.55 -3.53
CA LYS A 71 9.80 -2.62 -4.19
C LYS A 71 9.35 -2.34 -5.61
N ILE A 72 9.01 -1.08 -5.90
CA ILE A 72 8.86 -0.66 -7.29
C ILE A 72 10.21 -0.25 -7.85
N HIS A 73 10.43 -0.56 -9.13
CA HIS A 73 11.58 -0.08 -9.88
C HIS A 73 11.09 1.02 -10.84
N PRO A 74 11.43 2.29 -10.58
CA PRO A 74 11.11 3.38 -11.51
C PRO A 74 11.74 3.06 -12.87
N LYS A 75 10.96 3.09 -13.95
CA LYS A 75 11.53 2.82 -15.27
C LYS A 75 12.38 4.02 -15.66
N VAL A 76 13.54 3.76 -16.26
CA VAL A 76 14.41 4.79 -16.84
C VAL A 76 13.66 5.63 -17.90
N SER A 77 12.57 5.11 -18.47
CA SER A 77 11.68 5.85 -19.39
C SER A 77 10.78 6.91 -18.72
N ASP A 78 10.61 6.85 -17.39
CA ASP A 78 9.84 7.83 -16.60
C ASP A 78 10.72 9.04 -16.20
N ILE A 79 12.03 8.94 -16.44
CA ILE A 79 12.90 10.11 -16.65
C ILE A 79 12.45 10.70 -17.98
N ASN A 80 11.58 11.69 -17.92
CA ASN A 80 10.99 12.33 -19.08
C ASN A 80 12.00 12.54 -20.22
N ARG A 81 11.77 11.84 -21.34
CA ARG A 81 12.12 12.26 -22.71
C ARG A 81 11.62 13.67 -23.08
N ARG A 82 10.92 14.35 -22.17
CA ARG A 82 10.41 15.71 -22.26
C ARG A 82 11.33 16.77 -21.65
N MET A 83 12.53 16.40 -21.17
CA MET A 83 13.52 17.35 -20.66
C MET A 83 14.95 17.12 -21.16
N ILE A 84 15.12 16.52 -22.35
CA ILE A 84 16.40 16.57 -23.08
C ILE A 84 16.44 17.86 -23.91
N PHE A 85 16.35 19.02 -23.25
CA PHE A 85 16.65 20.30 -23.90
C PHE A 85 17.80 21.05 -23.24
N PHE A 86 18.14 20.79 -21.97
CA PHE A 86 19.33 21.37 -21.32
C PHE A 86 19.81 20.47 -20.18
N GLY A 87 20.70 19.51 -20.46
CA GLY A 87 21.71 18.96 -19.53
C GLY A 87 21.31 18.28 -18.20
N ASN A 88 20.06 18.31 -17.74
CA ASN A 88 19.67 17.80 -16.42
C ASN A 88 18.48 16.82 -16.51
N CYS A 89 18.76 15.54 -16.29
CA CYS A 89 17.72 14.52 -16.08
C CYS A 89 17.10 14.73 -14.69
N ILE A 90 15.90 15.33 -14.63
CA ILE A 90 15.11 15.36 -13.39
C ILE A 90 14.47 13.98 -13.23
N SER A 91 15.08 13.14 -12.39
CA SER A 91 14.44 11.90 -11.92
C SER A 91 13.16 12.28 -11.17
N LYS A 92 12.00 11.76 -11.60
CA LYS A 92 10.71 12.06 -10.97
C LYS A 92 10.74 11.54 -9.54
N LYS A 93 10.73 12.45 -8.55
CA LYS A 93 10.77 12.10 -7.12
C LYS A 93 9.47 11.41 -6.73
N LEU A 94 9.57 10.24 -6.09
CA LEU A 94 8.42 9.51 -5.56
C LEU A 94 7.82 10.26 -4.35
N PRO A 95 6.49 10.26 -4.17
CA PRO A 95 5.85 10.85 -3.00
C PRO A 95 6.04 9.91 -1.80
N VAL A 96 7.04 10.20 -0.98
CA VAL A 96 7.37 9.41 0.21
C VAL A 96 6.52 9.87 1.40
N LEU A 97 5.89 8.92 2.08
CA LEU A 97 5.18 9.16 3.34
C LEU A 97 6.18 9.38 4.47
N LEU A 98 5.98 10.46 5.22
CA LEU A 98 6.70 10.70 6.47
C LEU A 98 6.01 9.93 7.60
N LEU A 99 6.79 9.20 8.39
CA LEU A 99 6.27 8.45 9.53
C LEU A 99 6.28 9.31 10.79
N GLY A 100 5.17 9.26 11.52
CA GLY A 100 5.08 9.79 12.88
C GLY A 100 5.40 8.73 13.94
N HIS A 101 5.32 9.13 15.20
CA HIS A 101 5.45 8.23 16.35
C HIS A 101 4.06 7.82 16.83
N SER A 102 3.71 6.54 16.68
CA SER A 102 2.41 6.03 17.13
C SER A 102 2.23 6.07 18.65
N ALA A 103 3.33 6.09 19.42
CA ALA A 103 3.31 6.20 20.88
C ALA A 103 2.77 7.54 21.39
N ASP A 104 2.74 8.58 20.55
CA ASP A 104 2.25 9.92 20.91
C ASP A 104 0.74 10.07 20.68
N LEU A 105 0.08 9.09 20.05
CA LEU A 105 -1.33 9.16 19.69
C LEU A 105 -2.23 9.17 20.91
N ARG A 106 -3.29 9.99 20.84
CA ARG A 106 -4.31 10.07 21.90
C ARG A 106 -5.71 9.88 21.34
N PRO A 107 -6.62 9.24 22.10
CA PRO A 107 -8.03 9.23 21.77
C PRO A 107 -8.58 10.66 21.55
N GLY A 108 -9.38 10.83 20.51
CA GLY A 108 -9.96 12.11 20.09
C GLY A 108 -9.11 12.89 19.07
N GLU A 109 -7.88 12.47 18.77
CA GLU A 109 -7.09 13.09 17.70
C GLU A 109 -7.68 12.78 16.32
N PHE A 110 -7.71 13.78 15.45
CA PHE A 110 -8.22 13.62 14.08
C PHE A 110 -7.31 12.71 13.26
N VAL A 111 -7.92 11.83 12.48
CA VAL A 111 -7.23 10.95 11.54
C VAL A 111 -7.90 10.96 10.18
N VAL A 112 -7.10 10.55 9.19
CA VAL A 112 -7.53 10.36 7.82
C VAL A 112 -7.12 8.96 7.39
N ALA A 113 -8.07 8.16 6.90
CA ALA A 113 -7.79 6.89 6.28
C ALA A 113 -7.78 7.05 4.75
N ILE A 114 -6.74 6.54 4.11
CA ILE A 114 -6.53 6.64 2.67
C ILE A 114 -6.33 5.22 2.14
N GLY A 115 -7.07 4.86 1.10
CA GLY A 115 -6.97 3.56 0.45
C GLY A 115 -7.60 3.54 -0.92
N SER A 116 -7.69 2.37 -1.53
CA SER A 116 -8.33 2.16 -2.83
C SER A 116 -9.25 0.94 -2.76
N PRO A 117 -10.43 1.05 -2.15
CA PRO A 117 -11.40 -0.04 -2.15
C PRO A 117 -11.72 -0.44 -3.60
N PHE A 118 -11.69 -1.74 -3.88
CA PHE A 118 -11.96 -2.32 -5.20
C PHE A 118 -11.04 -1.88 -6.36
N ALA A 119 -9.82 -1.41 -6.09
CA ALA A 119 -8.81 -1.07 -7.11
C ALA A 119 -9.15 0.07 -8.09
N LEU A 120 -10.30 0.73 -7.94
CA LEU A 120 -10.83 1.66 -8.95
C LEU A 120 -10.90 3.11 -8.48
N GLN A 121 -10.88 3.37 -7.17
CA GLN A 121 -11.05 4.71 -6.61
C GLN A 121 -10.16 4.88 -5.39
N ASN A 122 -9.22 5.83 -5.44
CA ASN A 122 -8.54 6.31 -4.25
C ASN A 122 -9.58 7.02 -3.35
N THR A 123 -9.90 6.40 -2.23
CA THR A 123 -10.88 6.89 -1.26
C THR A 123 -10.16 7.48 -0.06
N VAL A 124 -10.68 8.61 0.41
CA VAL A 124 -10.24 9.29 1.62
C VAL A 124 -11.42 9.42 2.55
N THR A 125 -11.26 8.99 3.79
CA THR A 125 -12.25 9.14 4.86
C THR A 125 -11.58 9.78 6.07
N THR A 126 -12.37 10.42 6.93
CA THR A 126 -11.88 11.08 8.13
C THR A 126 -12.65 10.58 9.34
N GLY A 127 -12.00 10.65 10.49
CA GLY A 127 -12.54 10.27 11.78
C GLY A 127 -11.62 10.73 12.90
N ILE A 128 -11.73 10.09 14.04
CA ILE A 128 -10.87 10.28 15.21
C ILE A 128 -10.22 8.96 15.63
N VAL A 129 -9.14 9.05 16.40
CA VAL A 129 -8.63 7.91 17.17
C VAL A 129 -9.67 7.60 18.26
N SER A 130 -10.27 6.42 18.21
CA SER A 130 -11.13 5.92 19.29
C SER A 130 -10.30 5.34 20.43
N THR A 131 -9.27 4.56 20.09
CA THR A 131 -8.34 3.93 21.03
C THR A 131 -6.95 3.87 20.39
N ALA A 132 -5.92 4.33 21.08
CA ALA A 132 -4.55 4.31 20.56
C ALA A 132 -3.84 2.95 20.73
N GLN A 133 -4.28 2.15 21.70
CA GLN A 133 -3.69 0.85 22.02
C GLN A 133 -4.78 -0.14 22.44
N ARG A 134 -5.26 -0.94 21.48
CA ARG A 134 -6.26 -1.98 21.70
C ARG A 134 -5.63 -3.35 21.50
N ASP A 135 -5.65 -4.19 22.53
CA ASP A 135 -5.06 -5.53 22.50
C ASP A 135 -5.81 -6.42 21.48
N GLY A 136 -5.07 -7.13 20.63
CA GLY A 136 -5.63 -8.07 19.65
C GLY A 136 -6.54 -9.14 20.28
N LYS A 137 -6.31 -9.55 21.53
CA LYS A 137 -7.15 -10.50 22.27
C LYS A 137 -8.54 -9.96 22.55
N GLU A 138 -8.67 -8.65 22.81
CA GLU A 138 -9.96 -7.98 22.97
C GLU A 138 -10.77 -7.96 21.66
N LEU A 139 -10.09 -8.10 20.52
CA LEU A 139 -10.68 -8.21 19.18
C LEU A 139 -11.00 -9.66 18.79
N GLY A 140 -10.72 -10.63 19.67
CA GLY A 140 -10.88 -12.06 19.37
C GLY A 140 -9.80 -12.62 18.45
N LEU A 141 -8.70 -11.89 18.22
CA LEU A 141 -7.56 -12.34 17.43
C LEU A 141 -6.67 -13.22 18.31
N ARG A 142 -6.98 -14.52 18.36
CA ARG A 142 -6.42 -15.49 19.32
C ARG A 142 -4.89 -15.65 19.29
N ASP A 143 -4.24 -15.31 18.17
CA ASP A 143 -2.79 -15.42 17.97
C ASP A 143 -2.08 -14.07 17.76
N SER A 144 -2.77 -12.96 18.07
CA SER A 144 -2.21 -11.62 17.91
C SER A 144 -1.62 -11.12 19.23
N ASP A 145 -0.30 -10.94 19.27
CA ASP A 145 0.41 -10.20 20.32
C ASP A 145 0.60 -8.72 19.94
N MET A 146 -0.27 -8.21 19.05
CA MET A 146 -0.17 -6.86 18.51
C MET A 146 -1.17 -5.93 19.17
N ASP A 147 -0.77 -4.67 19.31
CA ASP A 147 -1.65 -3.57 19.66
C ASP A 147 -2.16 -2.87 18.40
N TYR A 148 -3.45 -2.53 18.40
CA TYR A 148 -4.14 -1.89 17.30
C TYR A 148 -4.58 -0.48 17.65
N ILE A 149 -4.51 0.42 16.67
CA ILE A 149 -5.18 1.72 16.73
C ILE A 149 -6.59 1.53 16.18
N GLN A 150 -7.59 1.96 16.94
CA GLN A 150 -8.98 1.97 16.52
C GLN A 150 -9.39 3.37 16.09
N THR A 151 -10.13 3.46 14.98
CA THR A 151 -10.72 4.70 14.49
C THR A 151 -12.17 4.46 14.05
N ASP A 152 -12.96 5.53 14.03
CA ASP A 152 -14.30 5.57 13.43
C ASP A 152 -14.27 6.04 11.96
N ALA A 153 -13.10 6.36 11.42
CA ALA A 153 -12.94 6.62 9.99
C ALA A 153 -13.40 5.39 9.19
N ILE A 154 -14.26 5.61 8.18
CA ILE A 154 -14.82 4.52 7.39
C ILE A 154 -13.70 3.83 6.60
N ILE A 155 -13.54 2.53 6.81
CA ILE A 155 -12.60 1.68 6.07
C ILE A 155 -13.41 0.55 5.42
N ASN A 156 -13.29 0.43 4.10
CA ASN A 156 -13.88 -0.69 3.37
C ASN A 156 -12.78 -1.70 3.06
N VAL A 157 -13.05 -2.96 3.42
CA VAL A 157 -12.23 -4.13 3.09
C VAL A 157 -12.86 -4.87 1.93
#